data_AF-A0A539DRQ4-F1
#
_entry.id   AF-A0A539DRQ4-F1
#
_cell.length_a   1.000
_cell.length_b   1.000
_cell.length_c   1.000
_cell.angle_alpha   90.00
_cell.angle_beta   90.00
_cell.angle_gamma   90.00
#
_symmetry.space_group_name_H-M   'P 1'
#
loop_
_entity.id
_entity.type
_entity.pdbx_description
1 polymer ?
#
loop_
_entity_poly.entity_id
_entity_poly.type
_entity_poly.pdbx_seq_one_letter_code
_entity_poly.pdbx_strand_id
1 'polypeptide(L)'
;APVGAACSPADPVLRVDAIADAVAAVEAELGGAQRYYEINATDLLVNLFVAGDGGAEAIPFVFVGGALTSDEPLAGASGSTFAADELDFDPRRVTSCVAAELPDSVPTVFEVVGGPAEAVRYSVVVTSQAGGQLIVEVAPNGAVLSGDPV
;
A
#
# COMPACT_ATOMS: atom_id res chain seq x y z
N ALA A 1 -28.92 7.64 -4.92
CA ALA A 1 -28.44 6.37 -5.51
C ALA A 1 -27.90 5.53 -4.36
N PRO A 2 -28.06 4.20 -4.34
CA PRO A 2 -27.38 3.42 -3.32
C PRO A 2 -25.87 3.58 -3.52
N VAL A 3 -25.14 3.73 -2.43
CA VAL A 3 -23.67 3.75 -2.40
C VAL A 3 -23.16 2.46 -3.04
N GLY A 4 -22.23 2.62 -3.99
CA GLY A 4 -21.48 1.63 -4.79
C GLY A 4 -21.87 0.15 -4.67
N ALA A 5 -22.25 -0.46 -5.78
CA ALA A 5 -22.21 -1.91 -5.89
C ALA A 5 -20.77 -2.38 -5.64
N ALA A 6 -20.56 -3.11 -4.55
CA ALA A 6 -19.25 -3.69 -4.24
C ALA A 6 -18.77 -4.48 -5.47
N CYS A 7 -17.60 -4.12 -6.01
CA CYS A 7 -16.97 -4.87 -7.08
C CYS A 7 -16.87 -6.35 -6.69
N SER A 8 -16.73 -7.24 -7.68
CA SER A 8 -16.46 -8.65 -7.37
C SER A 8 -15.02 -8.79 -6.86
N PRO A 9 -14.78 -9.49 -5.74
CA PRO A 9 -13.42 -9.76 -5.29
C PRO A 9 -12.68 -10.58 -6.36
N ALA A 10 -11.42 -10.22 -6.61
CA ALA A 10 -10.57 -10.88 -7.59
C ALA A 10 -9.20 -11.19 -6.99
N ASP A 11 -8.41 -12.02 -7.68
CA ASP A 11 -7.00 -12.16 -7.32
C ASP A 11 -6.28 -10.86 -7.73
N PRO A 12 -5.50 -10.24 -6.83
CA PRO A 12 -4.93 -8.94 -7.09
C PRO A 12 -3.83 -9.03 -8.14
N VAL A 13 -3.83 -8.06 -9.07
CA VAL A 13 -2.78 -7.93 -10.11
C VAL A 13 -1.46 -7.47 -9.48
N LEU A 14 -1.55 -6.67 -8.42
CA LEU A 14 -0.43 -6.22 -7.61
C LEU A 14 -0.24 -7.16 -6.42
N ARG A 15 0.96 -7.17 -5.82
CA ARG A 15 1.35 -8.00 -4.66
C ARG A 15 0.75 -7.52 -3.33
N VAL A 16 -0.50 -7.06 -3.38
CA VAL A 16 -1.29 -6.65 -2.21
C VAL A 16 -1.49 -7.82 -1.25
N ASP A 17 -1.62 -9.03 -1.81
CA ASP A 17 -1.69 -10.29 -1.08
C ASP A 17 -0.40 -10.61 -0.29
N ALA A 18 0.74 -10.09 -0.73
CA ALA A 18 2.03 -10.32 -0.11
C ALA A 18 2.37 -9.33 1.02
N ILE A 19 1.56 -8.29 1.24
CA ILE A 19 1.84 -7.25 2.25
C ILE A 19 1.91 -7.86 3.66
N ALA A 20 0.96 -8.75 4.01
CA ALA A 20 0.95 -9.38 5.33
C ALA A 20 2.22 -10.22 5.58
N ASP A 21 2.66 -11.00 4.59
CA ASP A 21 3.88 -11.80 4.67
C ASP A 21 5.13 -10.91 4.73
N ALA A 22 5.15 -9.81 3.98
CA ALA A 22 6.26 -8.85 3.99
C ALA A 22 6.40 -8.13 5.34
N VAL A 23 5.28 -7.71 5.92
CA VAL A 23 5.23 -7.13 7.28
C VAL A 23 5.74 -8.16 8.29
N ALA A 24 5.22 -9.38 8.27
CA ALA A 24 5.67 -10.44 9.17
C ALA A 24 7.17 -10.74 9.04
N ALA A 25 7.71 -10.71 7.81
CA ALA A 25 9.15 -10.89 7.57
C ALA A 25 9.99 -9.75 8.18
N VAL A 26 9.56 -8.49 8.01
CA VAL A 26 10.21 -7.33 8.61
C VAL A 26 10.18 -7.41 10.15
N GLU A 27 9.02 -7.71 10.73
CA GLU A 27 8.89 -7.79 12.19
C GLU A 27 9.70 -8.96 12.78
N ALA A 28 9.81 -10.07 12.05
CA ALA A 28 10.68 -11.18 12.44
C ALA A 28 12.17 -10.80 12.39
N GLU A 29 12.60 -10.09 11.34
CA GLU A 29 13.98 -9.61 11.18
C GLU A 29 14.36 -8.60 12.28
N LEU A 30 13.45 -7.68 12.61
CA LEU A 30 13.68 -6.61 13.60
C LEU A 30 13.30 -7.00 15.03
N GLY A 31 12.81 -8.22 15.24
CA GLY A 31 12.57 -8.80 16.57
C GLY A 31 11.29 -8.33 17.27
N GLY A 32 10.29 -7.83 16.54
CA GLY A 32 9.00 -7.45 17.11
C GLY A 32 8.18 -6.50 16.23
N ALA A 33 7.04 -6.07 16.78
CA ALA A 33 6.13 -5.16 16.10
C ALA A 33 6.79 -3.85 15.69
N GLN A 34 6.54 -3.42 14.46
CA GLN A 34 7.15 -2.20 13.90
C GLN A 34 6.11 -1.11 13.64
N ARG A 35 6.61 0.10 13.35
CA ARG A 35 5.82 1.17 12.75
C ARG A 35 6.34 1.48 11.36
N TYR A 36 5.43 1.77 10.45
CA TYR A 36 5.69 1.99 9.03
C TYR A 36 5.27 3.39 8.65
N TYR A 37 6.07 4.07 7.84
CA TYR A 37 5.62 5.29 7.14
C TYR A 37 4.75 4.93 5.95
N GLU A 38 5.19 3.91 5.22
CA GLU A 38 4.67 3.60 3.90
C GLU A 38 4.91 2.13 3.53
N ILE A 39 3.95 1.52 2.84
CA ILE A 39 4.09 0.21 2.19
C ILE A 39 3.54 0.32 0.77
N ASN A 40 4.35 -0.06 -0.21
CA ASN A 40 3.97 -0.06 -1.63
C ASN A 40 4.03 -1.46 -2.22
N ALA A 41 2.93 -1.92 -2.79
CA ALA A 41 2.87 -3.17 -3.54
C ALA A 41 2.78 -2.89 -5.04
N THR A 42 3.74 -3.39 -5.80
CA THR A 42 3.71 -3.43 -7.27
C THR A 42 3.30 -4.83 -7.75
N ASP A 43 3.32 -5.10 -9.05
CA ASP A 43 3.14 -6.44 -9.61
C ASP A 43 4.29 -7.41 -9.27
N LEU A 44 5.47 -6.89 -8.90
CA LEU A 44 6.67 -7.67 -8.65
C LEU A 44 7.02 -7.82 -7.17
N LEU A 45 6.87 -6.75 -6.40
CA LEU A 45 7.47 -6.64 -5.06
C LEU A 45 6.60 -5.85 -4.07
N VAL A 46 6.96 -5.93 -2.79
CA VAL A 46 6.46 -5.04 -1.74
C VAL A 46 7.63 -4.26 -1.16
N ASN A 47 7.57 -2.93 -1.22
CA ASN A 47 8.51 -2.04 -0.52
C ASN A 47 7.89 -1.62 0.82
N LEU A 48 8.68 -1.62 1.89
CA LEU A 48 8.25 -1.19 3.23
C LEU A 48 9.24 -0.16 3.76
N PHE A 49 8.74 0.97 4.24
CA PHE A 49 9.54 2.01 4.87
C PHE A 49 9.26 2.02 6.37
N VAL A 50 10.12 1.36 7.15
CA VAL A 50 9.97 1.20 8.60
C VAL A 50 10.50 2.44 9.32
N ALA A 51 9.82 2.90 10.36
CA ALA A 51 10.28 4.00 11.18
C ALA A 51 11.40 3.56 12.13
N GLY A 52 12.61 4.06 11.87
CA GLY A 52 13.80 3.91 12.72
C GLY A 52 14.03 5.13 13.61
N ASP A 53 14.90 4.99 14.61
CA ASP A 53 15.34 6.06 15.54
C ASP A 53 14.20 6.96 16.06
N GLY A 54 13.14 6.34 16.60
CA GLY A 54 11.99 7.09 17.13
C GLY A 54 11.21 7.90 16.08
N GLY A 55 11.36 7.55 14.80
CA GLY A 55 10.74 8.24 13.67
C GLY A 55 11.59 9.36 13.06
N ALA A 56 12.91 9.34 13.26
CA ALA A 56 13.84 10.26 12.59
C ALA A 56 14.43 9.68 11.29
N GLU A 57 14.30 8.36 11.09
CA GLU A 57 14.85 7.65 9.94
C GLU A 57 13.81 6.70 9.33
N ALA A 58 13.92 6.45 8.04
CA ALA A 58 13.18 5.40 7.35
C ALA A 58 14.13 4.28 6.95
N ILE A 59 13.87 3.06 7.40
CA ILE A 59 14.63 1.86 7.04
C ILE A 59 13.91 1.18 5.88
N PRO A 60 14.46 1.23 4.66
CA PRO A 60 13.84 0.61 3.49
C PRO A 60 14.03 -0.91 3.48
N PHE A 61 12.94 -1.62 3.24
CA PHE A 61 12.91 -3.06 2.97
C PHE A 61 12.21 -3.35 1.65
N VAL A 62 12.67 -4.39 0.97
CA VAL A 62 12.07 -4.93 -0.25
C VAL A 62 11.80 -6.41 -0.03
N PHE A 63 10.56 -6.82 -0.29
CA PHE A 63 10.12 -8.21 -0.20
C PHE A 63 9.78 -8.75 -1.60
N VAL A 64 10.47 -9.82 -2.01
CA VAL A 64 10.29 -10.48 -3.29
C VAL A 64 10.25 -11.99 -3.09
N GLY A 65 9.12 -12.61 -3.43
CA GLY A 65 9.00 -14.07 -3.48
C GLY A 65 9.36 -14.79 -2.18
N GLY A 66 9.07 -14.19 -1.02
CA GLY A 66 9.39 -14.76 0.29
C GLY A 66 10.75 -14.34 0.85
N ALA A 67 11.56 -13.60 0.10
CA ALA A 67 12.86 -13.10 0.55
C ALA A 67 12.77 -11.61 0.88
N LEU A 68 13.37 -11.22 2.01
CA LEU A 68 13.48 -9.84 2.47
C LEU A 68 14.91 -9.34 2.26
N THR A 69 15.06 -8.14 1.71
CA THR A 69 16.33 -7.41 1.65
C THR A 69 16.12 -6.01 2.20
N SER A 70 17.16 -5.42 2.80
CA SER A 70 17.15 -4.04 3.29
C SER A 70 18.21 -3.20 2.61
N ASP A 71 17.99 -1.89 2.55
CA ASP A 71 19.00 -0.90 2.19
C ASP A 71 19.38 -0.03 3.41
N GLU A 72 20.37 0.85 3.24
CA GLU A 72 20.81 1.78 4.29
C GLU A 72 19.67 2.69 4.75
N PRO A 73 19.53 2.96 6.08
CA PRO A 73 18.54 3.90 6.60
C PRO A 73 18.65 5.29 5.97
N LEU A 74 17.50 5.89 5.71
CA LEU A 74 17.36 7.24 5.18
C LEU A 74 17.09 8.21 6.34
N ALA A 75 18.02 9.12 6.58
CA ALA A 75 17.88 10.15 7.60
C ALA A 75 16.89 11.25 7.21
N GLY A 76 16.29 11.90 8.22
CA GLY A 76 15.37 13.03 8.02
C GLY A 76 13.96 12.61 7.61
N ALA A 77 13.57 11.37 7.92
CA ALA A 77 12.21 10.92 7.71
C ALA A 77 11.25 11.70 8.62
N SER A 78 10.05 11.97 8.11
CA SER A 78 8.99 12.63 8.85
C SER A 78 7.65 12.24 8.26
N GLY A 79 6.59 12.36 9.06
CA GLY A 79 5.25 11.96 8.66
C GLY A 79 4.56 11.16 9.74
N SER A 80 3.32 10.79 9.46
CA SER A 80 2.57 9.86 10.30
C SER A 80 3.03 8.43 10.02
N THR A 81 3.00 7.59 11.04
CA THR A 81 3.29 6.16 10.91
C THR A 81 2.06 5.35 11.31
N PHE A 82 2.02 4.09 10.94
CA PHE A 82 1.00 3.10 11.33
C PHE A 82 1.65 1.79 11.79
N ALA A 83 0.97 1.02 12.62
CA ALA A 83 1.31 -0.34 13.01
C ALA A 83 0.60 -1.36 12.11
N ALA A 84 1.11 -2.59 12.10
CA ALA A 84 0.59 -3.67 11.27
C ALA A 84 -0.88 -4.03 11.59
N ASP A 85 -1.31 -3.92 12.85
CA ASP A 85 -2.68 -4.21 13.30
C ASP A 85 -3.69 -3.11 12.94
N GLU A 86 -3.22 -1.97 12.43
CA GLU A 86 -4.05 -0.88 11.89
C GLU A 86 -4.41 -1.13 10.41
N LEU A 87 -3.80 -2.13 9.76
CA LEU A 87 -4.10 -2.51 8.37
C LEU A 87 -5.41 -3.31 8.28
N ASP A 88 -6.39 -2.76 7.59
CA ASP A 88 -7.76 -3.30 7.51
C ASP A 88 -8.31 -3.46 6.08
N PHE A 89 -7.47 -3.28 5.06
CA PHE A 89 -7.87 -3.39 3.66
C PHE A 89 -8.17 -4.83 3.23
N ASP A 90 -9.10 -5.00 2.28
CA ASP A 90 -9.36 -6.28 1.61
C ASP A 90 -8.43 -6.42 0.38
N PRO A 91 -7.42 -7.31 0.42
CA PRO A 91 -6.42 -7.43 -0.65
C PRO A 91 -7.03 -7.85 -1.99
N ARG A 92 -8.22 -8.46 -1.98
CA ARG A 92 -8.93 -8.89 -3.18
C ARG A 92 -9.83 -7.82 -3.77
N ARG A 93 -10.02 -6.69 -3.07
CA ARG A 93 -10.95 -5.64 -3.47
C ARG A 93 -10.28 -4.33 -3.83
N VAL A 94 -9.27 -3.89 -3.08
CA VAL A 94 -8.66 -2.56 -3.26
C VAL A 94 -8.19 -2.27 -4.68
N THR A 95 -7.69 -3.28 -5.41
CA THR A 95 -7.32 -3.13 -6.82
C THR A 95 -8.44 -3.52 -7.78
N SER A 96 -9.26 -4.54 -7.45
CA SER A 96 -10.33 -5.01 -8.35
C SER A 96 -11.46 -3.99 -8.52
N CYS A 97 -11.79 -3.22 -7.48
CA CYS A 97 -12.80 -2.16 -7.55
C CYS A 97 -12.32 -1.01 -8.42
N VAL A 98 -11.05 -0.60 -8.25
CA VAL A 98 -10.43 0.43 -9.11
C VAL A 98 -10.42 -0.03 -10.58
N ALA A 99 -10.05 -1.28 -10.85
CA ALA A 99 -10.08 -1.83 -12.21
C ALA A 99 -11.49 -1.91 -12.81
N ALA A 100 -12.52 -2.10 -11.99
CA ALA A 100 -13.91 -2.11 -12.43
C ALA A 100 -14.44 -0.69 -12.76
N GLU A 101 -14.02 0.32 -12.00
CA GLU A 101 -14.41 1.72 -12.23
C GLU A 101 -13.59 2.40 -13.34
N LEU A 102 -12.33 2.01 -13.53
CA LEU A 102 -11.40 2.56 -14.50
C LEU A 102 -10.90 1.46 -15.47
N PRO A 103 -11.77 0.89 -16.32
CA PRO A 103 -11.44 -0.26 -17.17
C PRO A 103 -10.38 0.03 -18.25
N ASP A 104 -10.16 1.31 -18.57
CA ASP A 104 -9.14 1.75 -19.55
C ASP A 104 -7.81 2.15 -18.89
N SER A 105 -7.65 1.84 -17.60
CA SER A 105 -6.44 2.09 -16.81
C SER A 105 -5.95 0.82 -16.14
N VAL A 106 -4.64 0.73 -15.93
CA VAL A 106 -3.99 -0.41 -15.29
C VAL A 106 -3.45 0.03 -13.92
N PRO A 107 -3.83 -0.63 -12.82
CA PRO A 107 -3.17 -0.45 -11.52
C PRO A 107 -1.68 -0.77 -11.60
N THR A 108 -0.83 0.11 -11.09
CA THR A 108 0.63 -0.04 -11.11
C THR A 108 1.23 -0.12 -9.70
N VAL A 109 0.64 0.58 -8.72
CA VAL A 109 1.07 0.56 -7.33
C VAL A 109 -0.15 0.62 -6.42
N PHE A 110 -0.17 -0.18 -5.36
CA PHE A 110 -1.03 0.01 -4.20
C PHE A 110 -0.19 0.57 -3.07
N GLU A 111 -0.57 1.72 -2.53
CA GLU A 111 0.16 2.45 -1.53
C GLU A 111 -0.65 2.46 -0.23
N VAL A 112 0.06 2.23 0.88
CA VAL A 112 -0.44 2.32 2.24
C VAL A 112 0.40 3.36 2.94
N VAL A 113 -0.20 4.45 3.41
CA VAL A 113 0.54 5.57 4.00
C VAL A 113 -0.07 5.97 5.32
N GLY A 114 0.80 6.33 6.29
CA GLY A 114 0.35 6.94 7.53
C GLY A 114 -0.43 8.25 7.28
N GLY A 115 -1.60 8.33 7.87
CA GLY A 115 -2.47 9.49 7.90
C GLY A 115 -2.46 10.19 9.28
N PRO A 116 -2.98 11.42 9.35
CA PRO A 116 -3.11 12.13 10.61
C PRO A 116 -3.99 11.35 11.60
N ALA A 117 -3.72 11.51 12.89
CA ALA A 117 -4.44 10.85 13.97
C ALA A 117 -4.45 9.31 13.87
N GLU A 118 -3.31 8.72 13.46
CA GLU A 118 -3.11 7.26 13.36
C GLU A 118 -4.04 6.58 12.33
N ALA A 119 -4.66 7.34 11.43
CA ALA A 119 -5.42 6.76 10.32
C ALA A 119 -4.47 6.13 9.30
N VAL A 120 -4.85 4.99 8.70
CA VAL A 120 -4.16 4.44 7.53
C VAL A 120 -4.89 4.92 6.27
N ARG A 121 -4.13 5.38 5.27
CA ARG A 121 -4.67 5.77 3.96
C ARG A 121 -4.24 4.77 2.90
N TYR A 122 -5.15 4.49 1.99
CA TYR A 122 -4.94 3.55 0.89
C TYR A 122 -5.15 4.26 -0.43
N SER A 123 -4.19 4.12 -1.35
CA SER A 123 -4.30 4.61 -2.71
C SER A 123 -3.88 3.56 -3.73
N VAL A 124 -4.43 3.65 -4.92
CA VAL A 124 -3.98 2.89 -6.09
C VAL A 124 -3.52 3.88 -7.15
N VAL A 125 -2.25 3.80 -7.52
CA VAL A 125 -1.75 4.49 -8.71
C VAL A 125 -2.19 3.69 -9.92
N VAL A 126 -2.85 4.35 -10.87
CA VAL A 126 -3.25 3.75 -12.16
C VAL A 126 -2.64 4.51 -13.32
N THR A 127 -2.27 3.80 -14.38
CA THR A 127 -1.83 4.38 -15.65
C THR A 127 -2.86 4.11 -16.74
N SER A 128 -3.35 5.17 -17.38
CA SER A 128 -4.26 5.09 -18.53
C SER A 128 -3.53 4.61 -19.80
N GLN A 129 -4.27 4.08 -20.77
CA GLN A 129 -3.71 3.73 -22.09
C GLN A 129 -3.08 4.91 -22.84
N ALA A 130 -3.48 6.15 -22.52
CA ALA A 130 -2.90 7.37 -23.07
C ALA A 130 -1.60 7.81 -22.35
N GLY A 131 -1.19 7.10 -21.30
CA GLY A 131 0.05 7.36 -20.54
C GLY A 131 -0.11 8.31 -19.35
N GLY A 132 -1.30 8.87 -19.10
CA GLY A 132 -1.57 9.69 -17.92
C GLY A 132 -1.75 8.83 -16.66
N GLN A 133 -1.33 9.35 -15.50
CA GLN A 133 -1.44 8.69 -14.20
C GLN A 133 -2.47 9.37 -13.31
N LEU A 134 -3.17 8.57 -12.51
CA LEU A 134 -4.04 9.03 -11.43
C LEU A 134 -3.62 8.33 -10.13
N ILE A 135 -3.70 9.05 -9.01
CA ILE A 135 -3.72 8.47 -7.67
C ILE A 135 -5.18 8.36 -7.25
N VAL A 136 -5.65 7.14 -7.03
CA VAL A 136 -7.05 6.85 -6.68
C VAL A 136 -7.11 6.49 -5.20
N GLU A 137 -7.73 7.33 -4.37
CA GLU A 137 -7.94 7.02 -2.95
C GLU A 137 -9.06 5.99 -2.80
N VAL A 138 -8.83 4.97 -1.97
CA VAL A 138 -9.77 3.88 -1.75
C VAL A 138 -10.05 3.65 -0.27
N ALA A 139 -11.29 3.26 0.05
CA ALA A 139 -11.64 2.75 1.37
C ALA A 139 -11.04 1.34 1.58
N PRO A 140 -10.95 0.83 2.82
CA PRO A 140 -10.44 -0.51 3.10
C PRO A 140 -11.15 -1.63 2.32
N ASN A 141 -12.45 -1.47 2.06
CA ASN A 141 -13.24 -2.42 1.29
C ASN A 141 -13.08 -2.28 -0.25
N GLY A 142 -12.21 -1.39 -0.71
CA GLY A 142 -11.92 -1.10 -2.11
C GLY A 142 -12.83 -0.07 -2.77
N ALA A 143 -13.82 0.51 -2.07
CA ALA A 143 -14.65 1.57 -2.66
C ALA A 143 -13.78 2.79 -3.05
N VAL A 144 -13.93 3.26 -4.29
CA VAL A 144 -13.23 4.46 -4.77
C VAL A 144 -13.81 5.69 -4.08
N LEU A 145 -12.93 6.52 -3.51
CA LEU A 145 -13.30 7.74 -2.78
C LEU A 145 -13.06 8.99 -3.62
N SER A 146 -11.89 9.06 -4.25
CA SER A 146 -11.44 10.21 -5.06
C SER A 146 -10.40 9.75 -6.08
N GLY A 147 -10.07 10.62 -7.03
CA GLY A 147 -9.00 10.38 -7.99
C GLY A 147 -8.37 11.70 -8.43
N ASP A 148 -7.06 11.82 -8.24
CA ASP A 148 -6.28 13.01 -8.54
C ASP A 148 -5.22 12.72 -9.61
N PRO A 149 -5.05 13.60 -10.61
CA PRO A 149 -3.96 13.45 -11.58
C PRO A 149 -2.60 13.71 -10.95
N VAL A 150 -1.59 12.97 -11.43
CA VAL A 150 -0.17 13.13 -11.08
C VAL A 150 0.49 14.20 -11.95
#